data_AF-A0A1F7J7T4-F1
#
_entry.id   AF-A0A1F7J7T4-F1
#
_cell.length_a   1.000
_cell.length_b   1.000
_cell.length_c   1.000
_cell.angle_alpha   90.00
_cell.angle_beta   90.00
_cell.angle_gamma   90.00
#
_symmetry.space_group_name_H-M   'P 1'
#
loop_
_entity.id
_entity.type
_entity.pdbx_description
1 polymer ?
#
loop_
_entity_poly.entity_id
_entity_poly.type
_entity_poly.pdbx_seq_one_letter_code
_entity_poly.pdbx_strand_id
1 'polypeptide(L)'
;MRELTNIEVIKAIPFDPVFKQKLLSNYQKYNEGQQYEIARLCWKAFHQMRRLLTDWKNEEFLREVAEGKKTITPTFNQEVAEAVWQDIENMISGKMQEQQKIEAIRLHLQDIISSQKLTVND
;
A
#
# COMPACT_ATOMS: atom_id res chain seq x y z
N MET A 1 6.87 8.68 14.22
CA MET A 1 5.77 8.47 13.25
C MET A 1 4.60 9.34 13.68
N ARG A 2 3.85 9.93 12.74
CA ARG A 2 2.71 10.80 13.06
C ARG A 2 1.46 9.98 13.40
N GLU A 3 0.52 10.61 14.11
CA GLU A 3 -0.80 10.02 14.33
C GLU A 3 -1.63 10.07 13.04
N LEU A 4 -2.48 9.04 12.84
CA LEU A 4 -3.40 8.95 11.72
C LEU A 4 -4.82 9.28 12.17
N THR A 5 -5.53 10.00 11.32
CA THR A 5 -6.97 10.19 11.47
C THR A 5 -7.74 8.94 11.02
N ASN A 6 -8.99 8.78 11.46
CA ASN A 6 -9.85 7.67 11.02
C ASN A 6 -10.00 7.62 9.48
N ILE A 7 -10.04 8.79 8.82
CA ILE A 7 -10.13 8.88 7.36
C ILE A 7 -8.86 8.32 6.70
N GLU A 8 -7.69 8.63 7.23
CA GLU A 8 -6.41 8.13 6.70
C GLU A 8 -6.27 6.62 6.91
N VAL A 9 -6.73 6.11 8.05
CA VAL A 9 -6.82 4.67 8.29
C VAL A 9 -7.71 3.99 7.27
N ILE A 10 -8.89 4.56 6.96
CA ILE A 10 -9.77 4.05 5.90
C ILE A 10 -9.08 4.05 4.53
N LYS A 11 -8.30 5.09 4.21
CA LYS A 11 -7.55 5.18 2.94
C LYS A 11 -6.46 4.10 2.84
N ALA A 12 -5.74 3.86 3.93
CA ALA A 12 -4.61 2.93 3.99
C ALA A 12 -5.03 1.47 3.78
N ILE A 13 -6.19 1.06 4.29
CA ILE A 13 -6.63 -0.35 4.23
C ILE A 13 -6.95 -0.72 2.77
N PRO A 14 -6.50 -1.88 2.25
CA PRO A 14 -6.74 -2.32 0.87
C PRO A 14 -8.16 -2.89 0.69
N PHE A 15 -9.18 -2.12 1.05
CA PHE A 15 -10.56 -2.43 0.69
C PHE A 15 -10.77 -2.35 -0.82
N ASP A 16 -11.81 -3.06 -1.28
CA ASP A 16 -12.38 -2.87 -2.61
C ASP A 16 -12.58 -1.36 -2.90
N PRO A 17 -12.15 -0.83 -4.06
CA PRO A 17 -12.21 0.59 -4.36
C PRO A 17 -13.62 1.18 -4.26
N VAL A 18 -14.65 0.45 -4.71
CA VAL A 18 -16.04 0.93 -4.68
C VAL A 18 -16.52 1.03 -3.24
N PHE A 19 -16.28 0.01 -2.44
CA PHE A 19 -16.59 0.03 -1.01
C PHE A 19 -15.83 1.14 -0.27
N LYS A 20 -14.52 1.29 -0.53
CA LYS A 20 -13.68 2.33 0.07
C LYS A 20 -14.21 3.72 -0.25
N GLN A 21 -14.53 4.00 -1.51
CA GLN A 21 -15.07 5.29 -1.92
C GLN A 21 -16.42 5.56 -1.25
N LYS A 22 -17.31 4.57 -1.21
CA LYS A 22 -18.59 4.67 -0.51
C LYS A 22 -18.41 4.97 0.97
N LEU A 23 -17.45 4.33 1.63
CA LEU A 23 -17.14 4.54 3.04
C LEU A 23 -16.62 5.97 3.28
N LEU A 24 -15.65 6.42 2.49
CA LEU A 24 -15.07 7.76 2.58
C LEU A 24 -16.10 8.87 2.33
N SER A 25 -16.95 8.73 1.31
CA SER A 25 -17.95 9.74 0.96
C SER A 25 -19.11 9.86 1.96
N ASN A 26 -19.36 8.81 2.75
CA ASN A 26 -20.47 8.79 3.71
C ASN A 26 -20.01 8.86 5.17
N TYR A 27 -18.71 8.74 5.46
CA TYR A 27 -18.19 8.66 6.83
C TYR A 27 -18.69 9.80 7.72
N GLN A 28 -18.63 11.04 7.24
CA GLN A 28 -19.07 12.23 7.97
C GLN A 28 -20.61 12.34 8.10
N LYS A 29 -21.37 11.60 7.29
CA LYS A 29 -22.84 11.60 7.31
C LYS A 29 -23.40 10.59 8.31
N TYR A 30 -22.59 9.64 8.76
CA TYR A 30 -22.99 8.68 9.78
C TYR A 30 -23.08 9.34 11.16
N ASN A 31 -23.95 8.80 12.01
CA ASN A 31 -24.00 9.23 13.40
C ASN A 31 -22.75 8.76 14.18
N GLU A 32 -22.53 9.31 15.37
CA GLU A 32 -21.34 9.06 16.17
C GLU A 32 -21.11 7.57 16.48
N GLY A 33 -22.18 6.82 16.82
CA GLY A 33 -22.08 5.39 17.09
C GLY A 33 -21.63 4.59 15.88
N GLN A 34 -22.17 4.90 14.70
CA GLN A 34 -21.76 4.30 13.44
C GLN A 34 -20.31 4.66 13.08
N GLN A 35 -19.92 5.93 13.25
CA GLN A 35 -18.54 6.37 13.02
C GLN A 35 -17.56 5.63 13.93
N TYR A 36 -17.91 5.47 15.21
CA TYR A 36 -17.11 4.73 16.18
C TYR A 36 -16.92 3.26 15.77
N GLU A 37 -17.99 2.55 15.42
CA GLU A 37 -17.89 1.14 15.01
C GLU A 37 -17.09 0.97 13.72
N ILE A 38 -17.29 1.85 12.74
CA ILE A 38 -16.49 1.87 11.51
C ILE A 38 -15.02 2.09 11.84
N ALA A 39 -14.71 3.11 12.66
CA ALA A 39 -13.35 3.41 13.06
C ALA A 39 -12.71 2.22 13.78
N ARG A 40 -13.41 1.60 14.74
CA ARG A 40 -12.95 0.42 15.49
C ARG A 40 -12.58 -0.74 14.56
N LEU A 41 -13.45 -1.05 13.60
CA LEU A 41 -13.19 -2.11 12.62
C LEU A 41 -12.02 -1.76 11.69
N CYS A 42 -11.95 -0.51 11.23
CA CYS A 42 -10.87 -0.04 10.36
C CYS A 42 -9.53 -0.08 11.10
N TRP A 43 -9.45 0.40 12.34
CA TRP A 43 -8.23 0.34 13.15
C TRP A 43 -7.76 -1.10 13.39
N LYS A 44 -8.69 -2.02 13.68
CA LYS A 44 -8.35 -3.45 13.80
C LYS A 44 -7.75 -4.00 12.51
N ALA A 45 -8.39 -3.74 11.36
CA ALA A 45 -7.89 -4.16 10.05
C ALA A 45 -6.53 -3.52 9.72
N PHE A 46 -6.35 -2.24 10.04
CA PHE A 46 -5.11 -1.51 9.84
C PHE A 46 -3.96 -2.09 10.66
N HIS A 47 -4.18 -2.41 11.94
CA HIS A 47 -3.13 -3.03 12.76
C HIS A 47 -2.73 -4.42 12.25
N GLN A 48 -3.69 -5.21 11.79
CA GLN A 48 -3.43 -6.50 11.17
C GLN A 48 -2.62 -6.35 9.87
N MET A 49 -3.03 -5.42 9.00
CA MET A 49 -2.31 -5.10 7.76
C MET A 49 -0.88 -4.61 8.06
N ARG A 50 -0.72 -3.68 9.00
CA ARG A 50 0.60 -3.16 9.39
C ARG A 50 1.51 -4.28 9.85
N ARG A 51 1.02 -5.21 10.67
CA ARG A 51 1.79 -6.37 11.13
C ARG A 51 2.25 -7.22 9.94
N LEU A 52 1.35 -7.55 9.02
CA LEU A 52 1.70 -8.34 7.82
C LEU A 52 2.73 -7.61 6.93
N LEU A 53 2.60 -6.29 6.77
CA LEU A 53 3.60 -5.49 6.05
C LEU A 53 4.95 -5.50 6.75
N THR A 54 4.97 -5.42 8.09
CA THR A 54 6.20 -5.52 8.86
C THR A 54 6.85 -6.89 8.71
N ASP A 55 6.09 -7.98 8.81
CA ASP A 55 6.62 -9.34 8.64
C ASP A 55 7.22 -9.49 7.23
N TRP A 56 6.50 -9.07 6.19
CA TRP A 56 6.96 -9.11 4.80
C TRP A 56 8.22 -8.24 4.57
N LYS A 57 8.24 -7.01 5.08
CA LYS A 57 9.38 -6.09 4.91
C LYS A 57 10.63 -6.58 5.64
N ASN A 58 10.43 -7.22 6.80
CA ASN A 58 11.52 -7.83 7.55
C ASN A 58 12.12 -9.02 6.78
N GLU A 59 11.28 -9.88 6.20
CA GLU A 59 11.73 -10.98 5.32
C GLU A 59 12.49 -10.46 4.09
N GLU A 60 12.01 -9.39 3.46
CA GLU A 60 12.67 -8.71 2.34
C GLU A 60 14.08 -8.24 2.76
N PHE A 61 14.20 -7.52 3.87
CA PHE A 61 15.50 -7.00 4.32
C PHE A 61 16.46 -8.11 4.74
N LEU A 62 15.99 -9.18 5.38
CA LEU A 62 16.82 -10.33 5.73
C LEU A 62 17.34 -11.06 4.49
N ARG A 63 16.54 -11.13 3.42
CA ARG A 63 16.99 -11.66 2.13
C ARG A 63 18.08 -10.79 1.53
N GLU A 64 17.93 -9.46 1.55
CA GLU A 64 18.97 -8.54 1.09
C GLU A 64 20.28 -8.68 1.88
N VAL A 65 20.18 -8.96 3.19
CA VAL A 65 21.35 -9.27 4.02
C VAL A 65 22.02 -10.57 3.58
N ALA A 66 21.24 -11.63 3.35
CA ALA A 66 21.77 -12.90 2.87
C ALA A 66 22.43 -12.78 1.48
N GLU A 67 21.94 -11.87 0.64
CA GLU A 67 22.51 -11.53 -0.66
C GLU A 67 23.70 -10.55 -0.58
N GLY A 68 24.05 -10.07 0.63
CA GLY A 68 25.13 -9.10 0.85
C GLY A 68 24.83 -7.68 0.36
N LYS A 69 23.57 -7.38 0.02
CA LYS A 69 23.11 -6.05 -0.42
C LYS A 69 22.86 -5.10 0.74
N LYS A 70 22.57 -5.65 1.91
CA LYS A 70 22.31 -4.91 3.15
C LYS A 70 23.11 -5.50 4.30
N THR A 71 23.41 -4.68 5.31
CA THR A 71 24.10 -5.10 6.53
C THR A 71 23.16 -4.96 7.73
N ILE A 72 23.22 -5.90 8.67
CA ILE A 72 22.48 -5.77 9.94
C ILE A 72 23.17 -4.68 10.77
N THR A 73 22.44 -3.59 11.02
CA THR A 73 22.86 -2.46 11.85
C THR A 73 22.09 -2.47 13.17
N PRO A 74 22.54 -1.75 14.21
CA PRO A 74 21.74 -1.52 15.42
C PRO A 74 20.37 -0.87 15.14
N THR A 75 20.24 -0.17 14.00
CA THR A 75 19.02 0.51 13.56
C THR A 75 18.16 -0.32 12.61
N PHE A 76 18.52 -1.58 12.33
CA PHE A 76 17.84 -2.42 11.34
C PHE A 76 16.32 -2.48 11.54
N ASN A 77 15.86 -2.69 12.77
CA ASN A 77 14.43 -2.72 13.09
C ASN A 77 13.75 -1.36 12.86
N GLN A 78 14.46 -0.26 13.09
CA GLN A 78 13.96 1.08 12.81
C GLN A 78 13.84 1.31 11.30
N GLU A 79 14.81 0.87 10.51
CA GLU A 79 14.76 0.94 9.05
C GLU A 79 13.57 0.15 8.48
N VAL A 80 13.29 -1.05 9.00
CA VAL A 80 12.09 -1.83 8.64
C VAL A 80 10.83 -1.04 8.98
N ALA A 81 10.77 -0.47 10.18
CA ALA A 81 9.60 0.30 10.63
C ALA A 81 9.36 1.56 9.80
N GLU A 82 10.43 2.25 9.38
CA GLU A 82 10.37 3.42 8.49
C GLU A 82 9.91 3.02 7.08
N ALA A 83 10.42 1.91 6.54
CA ALA A 83 9.98 1.40 5.24
C ALA A 83 8.48 1.02 5.24
N VAL A 84 8.01 0.33 6.29
CA VAL A 84 6.58 0.01 6.47
C VAL A 84 5.75 1.28 6.56
N TRP A 85 6.23 2.29 7.30
CA TRP A 85 5.52 3.56 7.42
C TRP A 85 5.44 4.29 6.07
N GLN A 86 6.52 4.28 5.30
CA GLN A 86 6.54 4.87 3.97
C GLN A 86 5.55 4.20 3.02
N ASP A 87 5.43 2.86 3.08
CA ASP A 87 4.44 2.11 2.30
C ASP A 87 3.00 2.51 2.71
N ILE A 88 2.74 2.70 4.00
CA ILE A 88 1.44 3.18 4.50
C ILE A 88 1.13 4.59 3.99
N GLU A 89 2.09 5.52 4.02
CA GLU A 89 1.90 6.89 3.49
C GLU A 89 1.64 6.86 1.97
N ASN A 90 2.30 5.95 1.24
CA ASN A 90 2.05 5.74 -0.19
C ASN A 90 0.63 5.21 -0.47
N MET A 91 0.10 4.36 0.41
CA MET A 91 -1.30 3.89 0.34
C MET A 91 -2.29 5.03 0.64
N ILE A 92 -2.03 5.82 1.68
CA ILE A 92 -2.89 6.95 2.08
C ILE A 92 -2.95 8.01 0.98
N SER A 93 -1.80 8.32 0.37
CA SER A 93 -1.69 9.32 -0.70
C SER A 93 -2.21 8.82 -2.05
N GLY A 94 -2.51 7.53 -2.19
CA GLY A 94 -2.95 6.93 -3.46
C GLY A 94 -1.83 6.70 -4.47
N LYS A 95 -0.57 7.03 -4.14
CA LYS A 95 0.59 6.85 -5.01
C LYS A 95 0.80 5.42 -5.46
N MET A 96 0.47 4.43 -4.61
CA MET A 96 0.51 3.02 -5.00
C MET A 96 -0.43 2.70 -6.18
N GLN A 97 -1.63 3.27 -6.19
CA GLN A 97 -2.60 3.04 -7.27
C GLN A 97 -2.18 3.73 -8.57
N GLU A 98 -1.56 4.90 -8.46
CA GLU A 98 -0.98 5.60 -9.61
C GLU A 98 0.19 4.82 -10.21
N GLN A 99 1.11 4.31 -9.38
CA GLN A 99 2.23 3.47 -9.83
C GLN A 99 1.76 2.20 -10.52
N GLN A 100 0.75 1.51 -9.95
CA GLN A 100 0.16 0.32 -10.58
C GLN A 100 -0.49 0.63 -11.94
N LYS A 101 -1.18 1.77 -12.07
CA LYS A 101 -1.75 2.21 -13.36
C LYS A 101 -0.68 2.53 -14.38
N ILE A 102 0.40 3.21 -13.98
CA ILE A 102 1.53 3.54 -14.87
C ILE A 102 2.22 2.26 -15.35
N GLU A 103 2.46 1.30 -14.46
CA GLU A 103 3.09 0.03 -14.84
C GLU A 103 2.18 -0.80 -15.76
N ALA A 104 0.88 -0.82 -15.52
CA ALA A 104 -0.08 -1.45 -16.43
C ALA A 104 -0.07 -0.81 -17.84
N ILE A 105 0.01 0.52 -17.92
CA ILE A 105 0.17 1.24 -19.20
C ILE A 105 1.49 0.85 -19.87
N ARG A 106 2.59 0.77 -19.11
CA ARG A 106 3.89 0.38 -19.64
C ARG A 106 3.88 -1.03 -20.24
N LEU A 107 3.31 -1.99 -19.53
CA LEU A 107 3.17 -3.37 -20.01
C LEU A 107 2.29 -3.41 -21.27
N HIS A 108 1.20 -2.65 -21.31
CA HIS A 108 0.35 -2.57 -22.49
C HIS A 108 1.06 -1.93 -23.70
N LEU A 109 1.88 -0.90 -23.48
CA LEU A 109 2.70 -0.29 -24.53
C LEU A 109 3.76 -1.25 -25.06
N GLN A 110 4.40 -2.03 -24.18
CA GLN A 110 5.34 -3.08 -24.61
C GLN A 110 4.66 -4.15 -25.46
N ASP A 111 3.47 -4.59 -25.07
CA ASP A 111 2.67 -5.56 -25.81
C ASP A 111 2.34 -5.03 -27.23
N ILE A 112 1.84 -3.80 -27.35
CA ILE A 112 1.56 -3.15 -28.65
C ILE A 112 2.82 -3.06 -29.52
N ILE A 113 3.96 -2.62 -28.96
CA ILE A 113 5.22 -2.49 -29.71
C ILE A 113 5.73 -3.85 -30.17
N SER A 114 5.62 -4.89 -29.34
CA SER A 114 6.01 -6.25 -29.71
C SER A 114 5.11 -6.83 -30.80
N SER A 115 3.82 -6.53 -30.74
CA SER A 115 2.82 -6.94 -31.73
C SER A 115 3.05 -6.27 -33.10
N GLN A 116 3.40 -4.98 -33.12
CA GLN A 116 3.68 -4.24 -34.35
C GLN A 116 5.00 -4.66 -35.01
N LYS A 117 6.02 -5.06 -34.24
CA LYS A 117 7.27 -5.59 -34.79
C LYS A 117 7.10 -6.93 -35.51
N LEU A 118 6.08 -7.72 -35.15
CA LEU A 118 5.75 -8.97 -35.85
C LEU A 118 5.07 -8.70 -37.20
N THR A 119 4.30 -7.61 -37.34
CA THR A 119 3.58 -7.26 -38.59
C THR A 119 4.39 -6.53 -39.65
N VAL A 120 5.62 -6.07 -39.35
CA VAL A 120 6.45 -5.30 -40.31
C VAL A 120 7.51 -6.19 -40.99
N ASN A 121 7.63 -7.46 -40.59
CA ASN A 121 8.57 -8.42 -41.15
C ASN A 121 7.94 -9.45 -42.11
N ASP A 122 6.68 -9.24 -42.53
CA ASP A 122 6.03 -9.95 -43.65
C ASP A 122 5.91 -9.01 -44.86
#